data_AF-A0A4R5ME04-F1
#
_entry.id   AF-A0A4R5ME04-F1
#
_cell.length_a   1.000
_cell.length_b   1.000
_cell.length_c   1.000
_cell.angle_alpha   90.00
_cell.angle_beta   90.00
_cell.angle_gamma   90.00
#
_symmetry.space_group_name_H-M   'P 1'
#
loop_
_entity.id
_entity.type
_entity.pdbx_description
1 polymer ?
#
loop_
_entity_poly.entity_id
_entity_poly.type
_entity_poly.pdbx_seq_one_letter_code
_entity_poly.pdbx_strand_id
1 'polypeptide(L)'
;MTAHAYIQYDDVPEALLETALRHRDTVTGARLIAFDNSPFSGEISETSEGLTQIEFAWPHSVELRHALGDWLTYYGIDFTVVM
;
A
#
# COMPACT_ATOMS: atom_id res chain seq x y z
N MET A 1 -10.91 -15.97 3.21
CA MET A 1 -9.47 -15.72 2.99
C MET A 1 -9.37 -14.31 2.47
N THR A 2 -8.75 -13.44 3.26
CA THR A 2 -8.48 -12.04 2.88
C THR A 2 -7.05 -12.01 2.39
N ALA A 3 -6.86 -11.67 1.12
CA ALA A 3 -5.53 -11.50 0.57
C ALA A 3 -5.07 -10.06 0.80
N HIS A 4 -3.76 -9.87 0.94
CA HIS A 4 -3.14 -8.58 1.18
C HIS A 4 -1.91 -8.41 0.29
N ALA A 5 -1.74 -7.21 -0.26
CA ALA A 5 -0.53 -6.83 -0.97
C ALA A 5 0.37 -6.00 -0.05
N TYR A 6 1.66 -6.33 -0.07
CA TYR A 6 2.68 -5.66 0.72
C TYR A 6 3.72 -5.06 -0.21
N ILE A 7 4.08 -3.80 0.07
CA ILE A 7 5.20 -3.09 -0.57
C ILE A 7 6.13 -2.57 0.53
N GLN A 8 7.44 -2.49 0.25
CA GLN A 8 8.36 -1.82 1.16
C GLN A 8 8.21 -0.30 1.02
N TYR A 9 8.23 0.41 2.14
CA TYR A 9 8.12 1.87 2.13
C TYR A 9 9.31 2.52 1.40
N ASP A 10 10.49 1.94 1.53
CA ASP A 10 11.74 2.44 0.92
C ASP A 10 11.79 2.23 -0.61
N ASP A 11 10.97 1.33 -1.14
CA ASP A 11 10.86 1.08 -2.59
C ASP A 11 9.86 2.05 -3.27
N VAL A 12 9.15 2.87 -2.49
CA VAL A 12 8.21 3.84 -3.03
C VAL A 12 8.98 5.07 -3.56
N PRO A 13 8.77 5.49 -4.83
CA PRO A 13 9.42 6.67 -5.37
C PRO A 13 9.20 7.92 -4.50
N GLU A 14 10.26 8.69 -4.25
CA GLU A 14 10.22 9.87 -3.38
C GLU A 14 9.14 10.88 -3.81
N ALA A 15 9.03 11.15 -5.11
CA ALA A 15 8.02 12.05 -5.66
C ALA A 15 6.58 11.63 -5.33
N LEU A 16 6.33 10.32 -5.19
CA LEU A 16 5.02 9.79 -4.81
C LEU A 16 4.78 9.88 -3.29
N LEU A 17 5.85 9.79 -2.49
CA LEU A 17 5.80 9.98 -1.04
C LEU A 17 5.56 11.44 -0.64
N GLU A 18 6.06 12.40 -1.43
CA GLU A 18 5.90 13.84 -1.19
C GLU A 18 4.44 14.30 -1.30
N THR A 19 3.69 13.71 -2.23
CA THR A 19 2.28 14.06 -2.47
C THR A 19 1.31 13.16 -1.70
N ALA A 20 1.81 12.08 -1.10
CA ALA A 20 1.00 11.13 -0.34
C ALA A 20 0.30 11.78 0.87
N LEU A 21 -0.98 11.49 1.03
CA LEU A 21 -1.75 11.88 2.20
C LEU A 21 -1.55 10.85 3.31
N ARG A 22 -1.08 11.29 4.47
CA ARG A 22 -0.89 10.44 5.64
C ARG A 22 -1.92 10.79 6.70
N HIS A 23 -2.61 9.79 7.23
CA HIS A 23 -3.61 9.96 8.27
C HIS A 23 -3.37 8.96 9.38
N ARG A 24 -3.50 9.40 10.64
CA ARG A 24 -3.50 8.50 11.79
C ARG A 24 -4.91 8.41 12.32
N ASP A 25 -5.49 7.22 12.24
CA ASP A 25 -6.80 6.95 12.84
C ASP A 25 -6.68 7.06 14.36
N THR A 26 -7.50 7.93 14.96
CA THR A 26 -7.46 8.22 16.40
C THR A 26 -8.15 7.15 17.25
N VAL A 27 -8.97 6.28 16.64
CA VAL A 27 -9.71 5.21 17.32
C VAL A 27 -8.90 3.92 17.31
N THR A 28 -8.39 3.53 16.15
CA THR A 28 -7.64 2.26 15.97
C THR A 28 -6.14 2.44 16.17
N GLY A 29 -5.62 3.66 16.00
CA GLY A 29 -4.19 3.94 16.00
C GLY A 29 -3.49 3.63 14.67
N ALA A 30 -4.22 3.13 13.67
CA ALA A 30 -3.68 2.76 12.36
C ALA A 30 -3.07 3.97 11.65
N ARG A 31 -1.92 3.75 11.00
CA ARG A 31 -1.24 4.75 10.17
C ARG A 31 -1.62 4.51 8.72
N LEU A 32 -2.56 5.28 8.19
CA LEU A 32 -3.02 5.17 6.81
C LEU A 32 -2.21 6.08 5.89
N ILE A 33 -2.02 5.62 4.66
CA ILE A 33 -1.39 6.37 3.58
C ILE A 33 -2.21 6.23 2.30
N ALA A 34 -2.46 7.34 1.62
CA ALA A 34 -3.11 7.37 0.31
C ALA A 34 -2.17 8.03 -0.69
N PHE A 35 -1.94 7.35 -1.80
CA PHE A 35 -1.07 7.80 -2.87
C PHE A 35 -1.84 8.38 -4.03
N ASP A 36 -1.20 9.26 -4.78
CA ASP A 36 -1.78 9.83 -5.98
C ASP A 36 -2.11 8.75 -7.02
N ASN A 37 -3.34 8.79 -7.52
CA ASN A 37 -3.88 7.87 -8.50
C ASN A 37 -3.93 6.39 -8.05
N SER A 38 -3.63 6.09 -6.79
CA SER A 38 -3.85 4.74 -6.26
C SER A 38 -5.35 4.52 -6.04
N PRO A 39 -5.90 3.37 -6.47
CA PRO A 39 -7.31 3.06 -6.24
C PRO A 39 -7.64 2.81 -4.76
N PHE A 40 -6.63 2.55 -3.92
CA PHE A 40 -6.79 2.21 -2.51
C PHE A 40 -5.82 2.98 -1.61
N SER A 41 -6.23 3.23 -0.36
CA SER A 41 -5.32 3.58 0.72
C SER A 41 -4.66 2.33 1.29
N GLY A 42 -3.41 2.46 1.70
CA GLY A 42 -2.68 1.43 2.42
C GLY A 42 -2.53 1.76 3.91
N GLU A 43 -2.05 0.80 4.67
CA GLU A 43 -1.69 0.93 6.08
C GLU A 43 -0.19 0.72 6.28
N ILE A 44 0.46 1.68 6.95
CA ILE A 44 1.88 1.64 7.29
C ILE A 44 2.05 0.76 8.54
N SER A 45 2.63 -0.41 8.33
CA SER A 45 2.99 -1.37 9.38
C SER A 45 4.51 -1.51 9.49
N GLU A 46 5.00 -1.76 10.70
CA GLU A 46 6.39 -2.12 10.95
C GLU A 46 6.47 -3.63 11.07
N THR A 47 7.39 -4.23 10.32
CA THR A 47 7.69 -5.67 10.41
C THR A 47 8.49 -5.96 11.68
N SER A 48 8.53 -7.23 12.09
CA SER A 48 9.35 -7.67 13.24
C SER A 48 10.86 -7.45 13.05
N GLU A 49 11.29 -7.23 11.80
CA GLU A 49 12.69 -6.97 11.44
C GLU A 49 13.02 -5.46 11.41
N GLY A 50 12.06 -4.60 11.74
CA GLY A 50 12.22 -3.14 11.77
C GLY A 50 12.05 -2.47 10.41
N LEU A 51 11.69 -3.21 9.36
CA LEU A 51 11.37 -2.65 8.05
C LEU A 51 9.96 -2.08 8.05
N THR A 52 9.79 -0.92 7.41
CA THR A 52 8.47 -0.29 7.24
C THR A 52 7.86 -0.75 5.93
N GLN A 53 6.66 -1.30 6.00
CA GLN A 53 5.92 -1.77 4.83
C GLN A 53 4.54 -1.11 4.77
N ILE A 54 3.97 -1.09 3.57
CA ILE A 54 2.61 -0.60 3.34
C ILE A 54 1.76 -1.78 2.90
N GLU A 55 0.69 -2.00 3.63
CA GLU A 55 -0.28 -3.06 3.38
C GLU A 55 -1.51 -2.52 2.64
N PHE A 56 -1.92 -3.20 1.58
CA PHE A 56 -3.17 -2.95 0.88
C PHE A 56 -4.08 -4.18 0.96
N ALA A 57 -5.35 -3.96 1.26
CA ALA A 57 -6.36 -5.00 1.12
C ALA A 57 -6.46 -5.42 -0.35
N TRP A 58 -6.25 -6.71 -0.64
CA TRP A 58 -6.24 -7.19 -2.02
C TRP A 58 -7.67 -7.46 -2.51
N PRO A 59 -8.15 -6.75 -3.56
CA PRO A 59 -9.53 -6.86 -3.98
C PRO A 59 -9.89 -8.24 -4.53
N HIS A 60 -11.10 -8.70 -4.21
CA HIS A 60 -11.69 -9.88 -4.84
C HIS A 60 -12.17 -9.57 -6.28
N SER A 61 -12.58 -8.33 -6.53
CA SER A 61 -12.95 -7.89 -7.88
C SER A 61 -11.72 -7.89 -8.79
N VAL A 62 -11.83 -8.58 -9.93
CA VAL A 62 -10.75 -8.69 -10.92
C VAL A 62 -10.35 -7.31 -11.46
N GLU A 63 -11.32 -6.44 -11.72
CA GLU A 63 -11.08 -5.08 -12.22
C GLU A 63 -10.25 -4.25 -11.23
N LEU A 64 -10.65 -4.26 -9.96
CA LEU A 64 -9.95 -3.53 -8.90
C LEU A 64 -8.56 -4.10 -8.62
N ARG A 65 -8.41 -5.41 -8.76
CA ARG A 65 -7.12 -6.09 -8.66
C ARG A 65 -6.16 -5.65 -9.77
N HIS A 66 -6.65 -5.60 -11.01
CA HIS A 66 -5.84 -5.11 -12.13
C HIS A 66 -5.51 -3.64 -11.94
N ALA A 67 -6.45 -2.79 -11.52
CA ALA A 67 -6.19 -1.37 -11.27
C ALA A 67 -5.06 -1.16 -10.23
N LEU A 68 -5.06 -1.91 -9.12
CA LEU A 68 -4.00 -1.84 -8.13
C LEU A 68 -2.67 -2.39 -8.67
N GLY A 69 -2.68 -3.53 -9.36
CA GLY A 69 -1.49 -4.13 -9.95
C GLY A 69 -0.85 -3.26 -11.04
N ASP A 70 -1.66 -2.65 -11.90
CA ASP A 70 -1.24 -1.75 -12.96
C ASP A 70 -0.61 -0.48 -12.36
N TRP A 71 -1.20 0.05 -11.29
CA TRP A 71 -0.66 1.20 -10.57
C TRP A 71 0.72 0.90 -9.95
N LEU A 72 0.85 -0.24 -9.25
CA LEU A 72 2.12 -0.70 -8.67
C LEU A 72 3.20 -0.86 -9.76
N THR A 73 2.83 -1.47 -10.88
CA THR A 73 3.73 -1.71 -12.02
C THR A 73 4.13 -0.41 -12.71
N TYR A 74 3.22 0.55 -12.85
CA TYR A 74 3.49 1.86 -13.46
C TYR A 74 4.58 2.64 -12.71
N TYR A 75 4.56 2.57 -11.37
CA TYR A 75 5.58 3.20 -10.53
C TYR A 75 6.83 2.33 -10.32
N GLY A 76 6.87 1.11 -10.85
CA GLY A 76 7.99 0.19 -10.69
C GLY A 76 8.18 -0.28 -9.24
N ILE A 77 7.09 -0.40 -8.48
CA ILE A 77 7.12 -0.79 -7.07
C ILE A 77 7.02 -2.31 -6.97
N ASP A 78 7.99 -2.93 -6.28
CA ASP A 78 7.94 -4.36 -5.98
C ASP A 78 6.86 -4.65 -4.94
N PHE A 79 6.04 -5.68 -5.20
CA PHE A 79 4.94 -6.05 -4.32
C PHE A 79 4.81 -7.57 -4.17
N THR A 80 4.38 -7.99 -2.99
CA THR A 80 4.07 -9.40 -2.69
C THR A 80 2.62 -9.53 -2.26
N VAL A 81 1.89 -10.49 -2.83
CA VAL A 81 0.51 -10.81 -2.43
C VAL A 81 0.49 -12.08 -1.61
N VAL A 82 -0.08 -12.00 -0.41
CA VAL A 82 -0.26 -13.13 0.52
C VAL A 82 -1.75 -13.42 0.68
N MET A 83 -2.17 -14.69 0.73
CA MET A 83 -3.58 -15.13 0.78
C MET A 83 -3.92 -15.98 2.00
#